data_AF-A0A482URP5-F1
#
_entry.id   AF-A0A482URP5-F1
#
_cell.length_a   1.000
_cell.length_b   1.000
_cell.length_c   1.000
_cell.angle_alpha   90.00
_cell.angle_beta   90.00
_cell.angle_gamma   90.00
#
_symmetry.space_group_name_H-M   'P 1'
#
loop_
_entity.id
_entity.type
_entity.pdbx_description
1 polymer ?
#
loop_
_entity_poly.entity_id
_entity_poly.type
_entity_poly.pdbx_seq_one_letter_code
_entity_poly.pdbx_strand_id
1 'polypeptide(L)' 'MSRPYSTKKKTNERSDNNGPAGQGAGRTARTLLSPNTSIGQHFLKNPAIVDAIVTKSRINSTDTVLEVGPGTGK' A
#
# COMPACT_ATOMS: atom_id res chain seq x y z
N MET A 1 -10.75 35.24 37.66
CA MET A 1 -10.03 33.95 37.55
C MET A 1 -10.09 33.45 36.11
N SER A 2 -8.96 33.43 35.40
CA SER A 2 -8.84 33.00 34.00
C SER A 2 -8.64 31.47 33.90
N ARG A 3 -9.28 30.79 32.94
CA ARG A 3 -9.17 29.34 32.75
C ARG A 3 -7.79 29.01 32.15
N PRO A 4 -6.94 28.19 32.80
CA PRO A 4 -5.51 28.12 32.49
C PRO A 4 -5.11 27.27 31.28
N TYR A 5 -6.05 26.77 30.47
CA TYR A 5 -5.70 25.96 29.30
C TYR A 5 -6.56 26.31 28.08
N SER A 6 -5.97 27.08 27.17
CA SER A 6 -6.41 27.22 25.79
C SER A 6 -5.78 26.10 24.96
N THR A 7 -6.57 25.09 24.58
CA THR A 7 -6.11 24.05 23.65
C THR A 7 -6.12 24.63 22.23
N LYS A 8 -4.96 25.00 21.71
CA LYS A 8 -4.80 25.39 20.30
C LYS A 8 -5.20 24.21 19.41
N LYS A 9 -6.30 24.35 18.65
CA LYS A 9 -6.64 23.44 17.56
C LYS A 9 -5.56 23.57 16.49
N LYS A 10 -4.80 22.49 16.25
CA LYS A 10 -3.90 22.36 15.11
C LYS A 10 -4.77 22.15 13.86
N THR A 11 -5.04 23.22 13.12
CA THR A 11 -5.59 23.12 11.77
C THR A 11 -4.51 22.52 10.89
N ASN A 12 -4.68 21.25 10.50
CA ASN A 12 -3.89 20.67 9.42
C ASN A 12 -4.33 21.34 8.12
N GLU A 13 -3.52 22.28 7.64
CA GLU A 13 -3.61 22.78 6.28
C GLU A 13 -3.41 21.61 5.33
N ARG A 14 -4.51 21.16 4.72
CA ARG A 14 -4.48 20.24 3.60
C ARG A 14 -3.91 21.02 2.43
N SER A 15 -2.64 20.79 2.11
CA SER A 15 -2.05 21.22 0.85
C SER A 15 -2.74 20.44 -0.27
N ASP A 16 -3.75 21.06 -0.85
CA ASP A 16 -4.34 20.67 -2.15
C ASP A 16 -3.28 20.91 -3.22
N ASN A 17 -2.46 19.90 -3.51
CA ASN A 17 -1.56 19.94 -4.66
C ASN A 17 -2.28 19.42 -5.90
N ASN A 18 -3.11 20.29 -6.50
CA ASN A 18 -3.34 20.27 -7.93
C ASN A 18 -2.04 20.76 -8.60
N GLY A 19 -1.39 19.88 -9.35
CA GLY A 19 0.00 20.05 -9.80
C GLY A 19 0.22 21.03 -10.96
N PRO A 20 1.47 21.14 -11.42
CA PRO A 20 1.77 21.49 -12.80
C PRO A 20 2.59 20.42 -13.53
N ALA A 21 2.48 20.43 -14.85
CA ALA A 21 3.14 19.56 -15.81
C ALA A 21 4.67 19.69 -15.83
N GLY A 22 5.37 18.63 -16.25
CA GLY A 22 6.79 18.70 -16.63
C GLY A 22 7.45 17.34 -16.89
N GLN A 23 7.94 17.14 -18.11
CA GLN A 23 8.62 15.94 -18.63
C GLN A 23 9.97 15.64 -17.95
N GLY A 24 10.37 14.36 -17.93
CA GLY A 24 11.74 13.96 -17.59
C GLY A 24 11.97 12.45 -17.65
N ALA A 25 12.81 12.01 -18.58
CA ALA A 25 13.12 10.63 -18.91
C ALA A 25 13.88 9.85 -17.82
N GLY A 26 13.70 8.52 -17.83
CA GLY A 26 14.75 7.58 -17.40
C GLY A 26 14.88 7.31 -15.91
N ARG A 27 13.86 6.71 -15.30
CA ARG A 27 14.03 5.73 -14.21
C ARG A 27 13.01 4.64 -14.46
N THR A 28 13.44 3.37 -14.58
CA THR A 28 12.54 2.22 -14.39
C THR A 28 12.05 2.30 -12.96
N ALA A 29 11.05 3.15 -12.73
CA ALA A 29 10.45 3.36 -11.45
C ALA A 29 9.83 2.01 -11.11
N ARG A 30 10.47 1.29 -10.18
CA ARG A 30 9.82 0.25 -9.40
C ARG A 30 8.56 0.92 -8.88
N THR A 31 7.45 0.71 -9.57
CA THR A 31 6.18 1.33 -9.23
C THR A 31 5.81 0.64 -7.93
N LEU A 32 6.19 1.26 -6.82
CA LEU A 32 5.75 0.84 -5.51
C LEU A 32 4.24 1.09 -5.55
N LEU A 33 3.50 0.00 -5.76
CA LEU A 33 2.05 0.03 -5.85
C LEU A 33 1.54 0.60 -4.53
N SER A 34 0.87 1.75 -4.60
CA SER A 34 0.27 2.39 -3.44
C SER A 34 -1.01 1.63 -3.09
N PRO A 35 -1.08 0.93 -1.94
CA PRO A 35 -2.27 0.21 -1.57
C PRO A 35 -3.38 1.19 -1.16
N ASN A 36 -4.62 0.88 -1.55
CA ASN A 36 -5.78 1.56 -0.99
C ASN A 36 -6.10 0.97 0.40
N THR A 37 -5.53 1.56 1.45
CA THR A 37 -5.72 1.08 2.83
C THR A 37 -7.13 1.30 3.35
N SER A 38 -7.93 2.19 2.75
CA SER A 38 -9.33 2.39 3.16
C SER A 38 -10.21 1.16 2.95
N ILE A 39 -9.83 0.28 2.01
CA ILE A 39 -10.49 -1.00 1.75
C ILE A 39 -9.70 -2.19 2.31
N GLY A 40 -8.70 -1.94 3.16
CA GLY A 40 -7.88 -2.99 3.78
C GLY A 40 -6.80 -3.58 2.88
N GLN A 41 -6.45 -2.94 1.77
CA GLN A 41 -5.38 -3.45 0.91
C GLN A 41 -4.01 -3.27 1.59
N HIS A 42 -3.28 -4.36 1.77
CA HIS A 42 -1.89 -4.36 2.22
C HIS A 42 -1.09 -5.34 1.36
N PHE A 43 -0.13 -4.84 0.58
CA PHE A 43 0.68 -5.69 -0.31
C PHE A 43 1.89 -6.28 0.41
N LEU A 44 2.11 -7.58 0.19
CA LEU A 44 3.33 -8.25 0.58
C LEU A 44 4.50 -7.75 -0.30
N LYS A 45 5.59 -7.35 0.34
CA LYS A 45 6.78 -6.79 -0.34
C LYS A 45 7.97 -7.73 -0.38
N ASN A 46 7.99 -8.75 0.47
CA ASN A 46 9.10 -9.69 0.57
C ASN A 46 8.78 -10.97 -0.24
N PRO A 47 9.47 -11.21 -1.37
CA PRO A 47 9.22 -12.40 -2.20
C PRO A 47 9.55 -13.71 -1.47
N ALA A 48 10.53 -13.73 -0.56
CA ALA A 48 10.87 -14.94 0.19
C ALA A 48 9.71 -15.45 1.07
N ILE A 49 8.80 -14.57 1.46
CA ILE A 49 7.58 -14.95 2.19
C ILE A 49 6.56 -15.59 1.25
N VAL A 50 6.48 -15.16 -0.01
CA VAL A 50 5.63 -15.81 -1.03
C VAL A 50 6.08 -17.26 -1.22
N ASP A 51 7.37 -17.48 -1.45
CA ASP A 51 7.92 -18.83 -1.62
C ASP A 51 7.67 -19.72 -0.41
N ALA A 52 7.81 -19.15 0.80
CA ALA A 52 7.54 -19.86 2.04
C ALA A 52 6.05 -20.22 2.20
N ILE A 53 5.12 -19.35 1.75
CA ILE A 53 3.68 -19.65 1.74
C ILE A 53 3.43 -20.81 0.79
N VAL A 54 3.90 -20.74 -0.46
CA VAL A 54 3.70 -21.80 -1.47
C VAL A 54 4.25 -23.14 -0.97
N THR A 55 5.46 -23.15 -0.43
CA THR A 55 6.10 -24.36 0.12
C THR A 55 5.30 -24.97 1.28
N LYS A 56 4.78 -24.14 2.19
CA LYS A 56 4.00 -24.61 3.34
C LYS A 56 2.60 -25.08 2.95
N SER A 57 2.03 -24.54 1.89
CA SER A 57 0.72 -24.93 1.37
C SER A 57 0.72 -26.31 0.71
N ARG A 58 1.90 -26.88 0.38
CA ARG A 58 2.06 -28.23 -0.19
C ARG A 58 1.16 -28.51 -1.41
N ILE A 59 1.04 -27.51 -2.28
CA ILE A 59 0.18 -27.56 -3.47
C ILE A 59 0.74 -28.58 -4.46
N ASN A 60 -0.13 -29.42 -5.01
CA ASN A 60 0.16 -30.40 -6.05
C ASN A 60 -0.51 -30.03 -7.38
N SER A 61 -0.11 -30.68 -8.47
CA SER A 61 -0.63 -30.41 -9.82
C SER A 61 -2.12 -30.73 -10.01
N THR A 62 -2.70 -31.56 -9.14
CA THR A 62 -4.12 -31.92 -9.14
C THR A 62 -4.99 -30.95 -8.33
N ASP A 63 -4.37 -30.07 -7.54
CA ASP A 63 -5.10 -29.20 -6.64
C ASP A 63 -5.70 -28.02 -7.42
N THR A 64 -6.97 -27.73 -7.13
CA THR A 64 -7.63 -26.50 -7.62
C THR A 64 -7.53 -25.43 -6.55
N VAL A 65 -6.99 -24.26 -6.91
CA VAL A 65 -6.75 -23.15 -5.98
C VAL A 65 -7.72 -22.01 -6.25
N LEU A 66 -8.31 -21.49 -5.18
CA LEU A 66 -9.03 -20.21 -5.18
C LEU A 66 -8.21 -19.19 -4.38
N GLU A 67 -7.78 -18.12 -5.03
CA GLU A 67 -7.10 -17.01 -4.38
C GLU A 67 -8.10 -15.91 -4.03
N VAL A 68 -8.10 -15.48 -2.77
CA VAL A 68 -8.95 -14.38 -2.29
C VAL A 68 -8.08 -13.15 -2.08
N GLY A 69 -8.46 -12.04 -2.72
CA GLY A 69 -7.70 -10.80 -2.66
C GLY A 69 -6.33 -10.89 -3.34
N PRO A 70 -6.27 -11.21 -4.66
CA PRO A 70 -5.01 -11.48 -5.38
C PRO A 70 -4.05 -10.28 -5.47
N GLY A 71 -4.51 -9.10 -5.05
CA GLY A 71 -3.69 -7.91 -4.98
C GLY A 71 -3.10 -7.54 -6.34
N THR A 72 -1.77 -7.51 -6.44
CA THR A 72 -1.06 -7.08 -7.66
C THR A 72 -0.94 -8.18 -8.70
N GLY A 73 -0.97 -9.47 -8.31
CA GLY A 73 -1.02 -10.62 -9.21
C GLY A 73 0.04 -10.69 -10.33
N LYS A 74 1.12 -9.91 -10.25
CA LYS A 74 2.19 -9.82 -11.25
C LYS A 74 3.52 -10.23 -10.65
#